data_AF-A0A7S1TYJ1-F1
#
_entry.id   AF-A0A7S1TYJ1-F1
#
_cell.length_a   1.000
_cell.length_b   1.000
_cell.length_c   1.000
_cell.angle_alpha   90.00
_cell.angle_beta   90.00
_cell.angle_gamma   90.00
#
_symmetry.space_group_name_H-M   'P 1'
#
loop_
_entity.id
_entity.type
_entity.pdbx_description
1 polymer ?
#
loop_
_entity_poly.entity_id
_entity_poly.type
_entity_poly.pdbx_seq_one_letter_code
_entity_poly.pdbx_strand_id
1 'polypeptide(L)'
;MKILDGGGNGAVVKATALPGPDAALPLAERLASFADRAVVARVDGEVKAEGSGRDVLGDPLNALAWLANELRGSPGRLGALAGRIVMTGTCVGLVRVLPGQTFAADFEGYGVIEVDFPGA
;
A
#
# COMPACT_ATOMS: atom_id res chain seq x y z
N MET A 1 0.99 -11.99 -18.61
CA MET A 1 2.47 -12.05 -18.63
C MET A 1 3.14 -11.46 -17.37
N LYS A 2 2.47 -10.68 -16.51
CA LYS A 2 3.04 -10.12 -15.25
C LYS A 2 3.19 -11.10 -14.06
N ILE A 3 2.85 -12.37 -14.21
CA ILE A 3 3.06 -13.36 -13.13
C ILE A 3 4.50 -13.88 -13.16
N LEU A 4 5.12 -13.92 -14.35
CA LEU A 4 6.44 -14.49 -14.56
C LEU A 4 7.58 -13.51 -14.22
N ASP A 5 7.30 -12.21 -14.12
CA ASP A 5 8.24 -11.15 -13.73
C ASP A 5 8.14 -10.80 -12.23
N GLY A 6 7.57 -11.71 -11.43
CA GLY A 6 7.39 -11.49 -10.00
C GLY A 6 6.32 -10.46 -9.66
N GLY A 7 5.33 -10.24 -10.53
CA GLY A 7 4.26 -9.26 -10.30
C GLY A 7 4.61 -7.84 -10.76
N GLY A 8 5.69 -7.67 -11.52
CA GLY A 8 6.28 -6.36 -11.82
C GLY A 8 6.92 -5.68 -10.60
N ASN A 9 7.30 -6.44 -9.58
CA ASN A 9 7.91 -5.91 -8.36
C ASN A 9 9.34 -5.41 -8.61
N GLY A 10 9.69 -4.28 -7.99
CA GLY A 10 11.05 -3.73 -7.98
C GLY A 10 11.60 -3.62 -6.56
N ALA A 11 11.21 -2.56 -5.85
CA ALA A 11 11.61 -2.30 -4.47
C ALA A 11 10.40 -1.89 -3.62
N VAL A 12 10.54 -1.98 -2.30
CA VAL A 12 9.54 -1.54 -1.32
C VAL A 12 10.16 -0.49 -0.40
N VAL A 13 9.51 0.66 -0.30
CA VAL A 13 9.79 1.65 0.73
C VAL A 13 8.71 1.51 1.81
N LYS A 14 9.12 1.39 3.07
CA LYS A 14 8.21 1.24 4.21
C LYS A 14 8.52 2.31 5.25
N ALA A 15 7.46 2.89 5.80
CA ALA A 15 7.54 3.76 6.96
C ALA A 15 6.78 3.13 8.16
N THR A 16 7.02 3.67 9.34
CA THR A 16 6.17 3.42 10.50
C THR A 16 5.00 4.39 10.44
N ALA A 17 3.78 3.86 10.42
CA ALA A 17 2.58 4.69 10.46
C ALA A 17 2.49 5.44 11.79
N LEU A 18 1.98 6.67 11.74
CA LEU A 18 1.45 7.32 12.93
C LEU A 18 0.32 6.47 13.52
N PRO A 19 -0.02 6.63 14.82
CA PRO A 19 -1.08 5.86 15.46
C PRO A 19 -2.41 5.86 14.69
N GLY A 20 -2.66 6.91 13.89
CA GLY A 20 -3.88 7.07 13.12
C GLY A 20 -4.96 7.80 13.92
N PRO A 21 -5.93 8.44 13.24
CA PRO A 21 -7.09 9.06 13.89
C PRO A 21 -8.01 8.02 14.56
N ASP A 22 -7.89 6.76 14.17
CA ASP A 22 -8.65 5.61 14.64
C ASP A 22 -7.88 4.76 15.68
N ALA A 23 -6.71 5.20 16.16
CA ALA A 23 -5.85 4.41 17.07
C ALA A 23 -6.57 3.83 18.29
N ALA A 24 -7.54 4.58 18.82
CA ALA A 24 -8.31 4.23 20.00
C ALA A 24 -9.49 3.28 19.72
N LEU A 25 -9.84 3.05 18.44
CA LEU A 25 -10.94 2.17 18.07
C LEU A 25 -10.56 0.70 18.25
N PRO A 26 -11.55 -0.20 18.46
CA PRO A 26 -11.34 -1.63 18.37
C PRO A 26 -10.71 -2.03 17.04
N LEU A 27 -9.88 -3.09 17.03
CA LEU A 27 -9.15 -3.52 15.82
C LEU A 27 -10.05 -3.67 14.59
N ALA A 28 -11.23 -4.27 14.74
CA ALA A 28 -12.15 -4.48 13.62
C ALA A 28 -12.60 -3.15 12.98
N GLU A 29 -12.88 -2.13 13.79
CA GLU A 29 -13.28 -0.80 13.32
C GLU A 29 -12.10 -0.05 12.68
N ARG A 30 -10.90 -0.20 13.24
CA ARG A 30 -9.67 0.34 12.64
C ARG A 30 -9.44 -0.19 11.23
N LEU A 31 -9.48 -1.51 11.10
CA LEU A 31 -9.33 -2.21 9.84
C LEU A 31 -10.42 -1.79 8.82
N ALA A 32 -11.68 -1.70 9.26
CA ALA A 32 -12.77 -1.25 8.41
C ALA A 32 -12.59 0.20 7.92
N SER A 33 -11.87 1.03 8.68
CA SER A 33 -11.63 2.42 8.29
C SER A 33 -10.65 2.58 7.14
N PHE A 34 -9.80 1.58 6.85
CA PHE A 34 -8.76 1.67 5.82
C PHE A 34 -9.30 1.96 4.42
N ALA A 35 -10.49 1.41 4.09
CA ALA A 35 -11.11 1.61 2.79
C ALA A 35 -11.32 3.11 2.51
N ASP A 36 -11.78 3.87 3.50
CA ASP A 36 -12.18 5.27 3.33
C ASP A 36 -11.04 6.28 3.45
N ARG A 37 -9.81 5.83 3.74
CA ARG A 37 -8.67 6.74 3.93
C ARG A 37 -8.23 7.32 2.61
N ALA A 38 -8.21 8.64 2.53
CA ALA A 38 -7.67 9.34 1.38
C ALA A 38 -6.15 9.11 1.27
N VAL A 39 -5.67 9.03 0.03
CA VAL A 39 -4.25 8.95 -0.30
C VAL A 39 -3.94 9.96 -1.40
N VAL A 40 -2.91 10.78 -1.18
CA VAL A 40 -2.46 11.78 -2.16
C VAL A 40 -1.00 11.53 -2.49
N ALA A 41 -0.72 11.31 -3.78
CA ALA A 41 0.63 11.13 -4.30
C ALA A 41 1.13 12.38 -5.00
N ARG A 42 2.34 12.79 -4.65
CA ARG A 42 3.03 13.97 -5.17
C ARG A 42 4.37 13.60 -5.78
N VAL A 43 4.74 14.32 -6.84
CA VAL A 43 6.10 14.31 -7.40
C VAL A 43 6.60 15.74 -7.40
N ASP A 44 7.75 15.98 -6.76
CA ASP A 44 8.34 17.31 -6.58
C ASP A 44 7.35 18.32 -5.97
N GLY A 45 6.53 17.86 -5.02
CA GLY A 45 5.49 18.66 -4.34
C GLY A 45 4.18 18.84 -5.12
N GLU A 46 4.14 18.49 -6.42
CA GLU A 46 2.93 18.60 -7.23
C GLU A 46 2.07 17.34 -7.11
N VAL A 47 0.76 17.50 -6.88
CA VAL A 47 -0.20 16.38 -6.86
C VAL A 47 -0.26 15.73 -8.24
N LYS A 48 0.05 14.43 -8.30
CA LYS A 48 0.01 13.62 -9.54
C LYS A 48 -1.14 12.62 -9.54
N ALA A 49 -1.57 12.17 -8.36
CA ALA A 49 -2.70 11.27 -8.23
C ALA A 49 -3.34 11.40 -6.84
N GLU A 50 -4.65 11.14 -6.79
CA GLU A 50 -5.46 11.12 -5.58
C GLU A 50 -6.36 9.87 -5.64
N GLY A 51 -6.67 9.32 -4.48
CA GLY A 51 -7.51 8.14 -4.38
C GLY A 51 -7.72 7.76 -2.93
N SER A 52 -8.05 6.50 -2.68
CA SER A 52 -8.33 5.99 -1.34
C SER A 52 -8.04 4.50 -1.22
N GLY A 53 -8.19 3.95 -0.02
CA GLY A 53 -8.17 2.50 0.18
C GLY A 53 -9.19 1.76 -0.70
N ARG A 54 -10.31 2.38 -1.08
CA ARG A 54 -11.35 1.79 -1.95
C ARG A 54 -10.83 1.42 -3.34
N ASP A 55 -9.79 2.09 -3.82
CA ASP A 55 -9.19 1.79 -5.12
C ASP A 55 -8.45 0.44 -5.11
N VAL A 56 -8.19 -0.12 -3.92
CA VAL A 56 -7.68 -1.47 -3.73
C VAL A 56 -8.82 -2.47 -3.64
N LEU A 57 -9.37 -2.90 -4.78
CA LEU A 57 -10.43 -3.92 -4.85
C LEU A 57 -11.64 -3.62 -3.92
N GLY A 58 -12.01 -2.34 -3.79
CA GLY A 58 -13.09 -1.86 -2.92
C GLY A 58 -12.71 -1.71 -1.44
N ASP A 59 -11.73 -2.48 -0.97
CA ASP A 59 -11.16 -2.46 0.39
C ASP A 59 -9.80 -3.20 0.39
N PRO A 60 -8.71 -2.64 0.94
CA PRO A 60 -7.41 -3.32 1.02
C PRO A 60 -7.46 -4.72 1.67
N LEU A 61 -8.40 -4.98 2.58
CA LEU A 61 -8.60 -6.27 3.22
C LEU A 61 -9.15 -7.32 2.25
N ASN A 62 -9.87 -6.93 1.19
CA ASN A 62 -10.32 -7.87 0.16
C ASN A 62 -9.13 -8.50 -0.56
N ALA A 63 -8.08 -7.71 -0.84
CA ALA A 63 -6.86 -8.22 -1.45
C ALA A 63 -6.13 -9.23 -0.55
N LEU A 64 -6.06 -8.92 0.75
CA LEU A 64 -5.47 -9.82 1.75
C LEU A 64 -6.28 -11.12 1.88
N ALA A 65 -7.61 -11.01 1.95
CA ALA A 65 -8.51 -12.16 2.04
C ALA A 65 -8.39 -13.05 0.79
N TRP A 66 -8.32 -12.45 -0.41
CA TRP A 66 -8.08 -13.18 -1.65
C TRP A 66 -6.72 -13.92 -1.61
N LEU A 67 -5.64 -13.25 -1.20
CA LEU A 67 -4.32 -13.88 -1.13
C LEU A 67 -4.28 -15.04 -0.13
N ALA A 68 -4.85 -14.85 1.06
CA ALA A 68 -4.95 -15.91 2.06
C ALA A 68 -5.73 -17.12 1.53
N ASN A 69 -6.83 -16.83 0.80
CA ASN A 69 -7.65 -17.82 0.15
C ASN A 69 -6.87 -18.58 -0.95
N GLU A 70 -6.09 -17.91 -1.78
CA GLU A 70 -5.31 -18.56 -2.83
C GLU A 70 -4.24 -19.48 -2.25
N LEU A 71 -3.60 -19.04 -1.17
CA LEU A 71 -2.52 -19.79 -0.52
C LEU A 71 -3.01 -20.98 0.32
N ARG A 72 -4.29 -21.01 0.72
CA ARG A 72 -4.87 -22.12 1.49
C ARG A 72 -4.75 -23.47 0.78
N GLY A 73 -4.75 -23.47 -0.56
CA GLY A 73 -4.62 -24.68 -1.39
C GLY A 73 -3.21 -25.27 -1.40
N SER A 74 -2.23 -24.59 -0.81
CA SER A 74 -0.84 -25.03 -0.75
C SER A 74 -0.41 -25.28 0.71
N PRO A 75 -0.32 -26.54 1.16
CA PRO A 75 0.04 -26.88 2.54
C PRO A 75 1.33 -26.19 2.99
N GLY A 76 1.31 -25.57 4.17
CA GLY A 76 2.47 -24.90 4.79
C GLY A 76 2.75 -23.47 4.31
N ARG A 77 2.16 -23.00 3.20
CA ARG A 77 2.42 -21.64 2.69
C ARG A 77 1.79 -20.54 3.54
N LEU A 78 0.58 -20.75 4.05
CA LEU A 78 -0.10 -19.75 4.87
C LEU A 78 0.63 -19.51 6.20
N GLY A 79 1.10 -20.57 6.86
CA GLY A 79 1.89 -20.46 8.09
C GLY A 79 3.22 -19.73 7.88
N ALA A 80 3.82 -19.85 6.69
CA ALA A 80 5.05 -19.15 6.32
C ALA A 80 4.89 -17.63 6.10
N LEU A 81 3.64 -17.12 6.08
CA LEU A 81 3.35 -15.68 5.98
C LEU A 81 3.39 -14.95 7.32
N ALA A 82 3.41 -15.66 8.46
CA ALA A 82 3.50 -15.01 9.76
C ALA A 82 4.75 -14.11 9.84
N GLY A 83 4.56 -12.85 10.23
CA GLY A 83 5.62 -11.84 10.28
C GLY A 83 6.07 -11.27 8.93
N ARG A 84 5.44 -11.67 7.81
CA ARG A 84 5.70 -11.10 6.48
C ARG A 84 4.88 -9.84 6.24
N ILE A 85 5.37 -9.00 5.32
CA ILE A 85 4.66 -7.82 4.83
C ILE A 85 3.88 -8.21 3.57
N VAL A 86 2.62 -7.80 3.51
CA VAL A 86 1.76 -7.98 2.32
C VAL A 86 1.44 -6.59 1.77
N MET A 87 1.74 -6.38 0.48
CA MET A 87 1.27 -5.20 -0.25
C MET A 87 -0.09 -5.54 -0.86
N THR A 88 -1.13 -4.82 -0.43
CA THR A 88 -2.53 -5.12 -0.80
C THR A 88 -2.92 -4.58 -2.18
N GLY A 89 -2.17 -3.62 -2.71
CA GLY A 89 -2.42 -2.98 -4.00
C GLY A 89 -2.04 -1.51 -3.97
N THR A 90 -2.54 -0.73 -4.93
CA THR A 90 -2.32 0.71 -4.99
C THR A 90 -3.61 1.48 -4.71
N CYS A 91 -3.52 2.52 -3.88
CA CYS A 91 -4.63 3.43 -3.58
C CYS A 91 -4.79 4.56 -4.63
N VAL A 92 -3.80 4.76 -5.50
CA VAL A 92 -3.76 5.93 -6.43
C VAL A 92 -3.35 5.56 -7.86
N GLY A 93 -3.25 4.26 -8.16
CA GLY A 93 -2.71 3.78 -9.43
C GLY A 93 -1.17 3.85 -9.50
N LEU A 94 -0.64 3.96 -10.72
CA LEU A 94 0.80 4.05 -10.97
C LEU A 94 1.20 5.49 -11.23
N VAL A 95 2.07 6.05 -10.39
CA VAL A 95 2.66 7.38 -10.58
C VAL A 95 4.05 7.22 -11.18
N ARG A 96 4.31 7.92 -12.29
CA ARG A 96 5.62 7.91 -12.94
C ARG A 96 6.56 8.89 -12.25
N VAL A 97 7.74 8.41 -11.87
CA VAL A 97 8.81 9.19 -11.23
C VAL A 97 10.09 9.04 -12.05
N LEU A 98 10.80 10.14 -12.29
CA LEU A 98 12.04 10.19 -13.07
C LEU A 98 13.27 10.34 -12.15
N PRO A 99 14.48 10.04 -12.66
CA PRO A 99 15.71 10.35 -11.94
C PRO A 99 15.79 11.84 -11.57
N GLY A 100 16.26 12.12 -10.36
CA GLY A 100 16.34 13.47 -9.78
C GLY A 100 15.03 13.98 -9.15
N GLN A 101 13.95 13.19 -9.14
CA GLN A 101 12.67 13.60 -8.57
C GLN A 101 12.42 12.98 -7.20
N THR A 102 11.57 13.67 -6.42
CA THR A 102 11.09 13.20 -5.12
C THR A 102 9.66 12.72 -5.24
N PHE A 103 9.36 11.52 -4.74
CA PHE A 103 8.00 11.02 -4.62
C PHE A 103 7.56 11.05 -3.16
N ALA A 104 6.35 11.56 -2.91
CA ALA A 104 5.72 11.52 -1.60
C ALA A 104 4.29 10.96 -1.70
N ALA A 105 3.90 10.10 -0.78
CA ALA A 105 2.52 9.64 -0.62
C ALA A 105 2.04 9.94 0.80
N ASP A 106 0.98 10.75 0.88
CA ASP A 106 0.30 11.12 2.12
C ASP A 106 -0.88 10.17 2.34
N PHE A 107 -0.85 9.42 3.43
CA PHE A 107 -1.93 8.55 3.86
C PHE A 107 -2.68 9.24 4.98
N GLU A 108 -3.92 9.61 4.72
CA GLU A 108 -4.74 10.43 5.62
C GLU A 108 -4.68 9.94 7.08
N GLY A 109 -4.05 10.75 7.93
CA GLY A 109 -3.94 10.48 9.36
C GLY A 109 -2.90 9.42 9.77
N TYR A 110 -2.30 8.68 8.84
CA TYR A 110 -1.22 7.73 9.10
C TYR A 110 0.18 8.25 8.73
N GLY A 111 0.26 9.41 8.09
CA GLY A 111 1.49 10.13 7.81
C GLY A 111 1.92 10.05 6.35
N VAL A 112 3.06 10.68 6.06
CA VAL A 112 3.62 10.78 4.72
C VAL A 112 4.85 9.88 4.62
N ILE A 113 4.93 9.12 3.53
CA ILE A 113 6.16 8.42 3.12
C ILE A 113 6.77 9.15 1.92
N GLU A 114 8.08 9.36 1.97
CA GLU A 114 8.83 10.08 0.94
C GLU A 114 10.04 9.27 0.51
N VAL A 115 10.40 9.38 -0.77
CA VAL A 115 11.61 8.78 -1.33
C VAL A 115 12.19 9.66 -2.43
N ASP A 116 13.48 9.92 -2.31
CA ASP A 116 14.28 10.61 -3.33
C ASP A 116 14.81 9.62 -4.35
N PHE A 117 14.60 9.90 -5.63
CA PHE A 117 15.25 9.18 -6.72
C PHE A 117 16.48 9.98 -7.16
N PRO A 118 17.70 9.51 -6.89
CA PRO A 118 18.91 10.27 -7.22
C PRO A 118 19.00 10.56 -8.72
N GLY A 119 19.60 11.71 -9.06
CA GLY A 119 20.00 12.03 -10.43
C GLY A 119 21.12 11.10 -10.93
N ALA A 120 21.27 11.02 -12.24
CA ALA A 120 22.41 10.34 -12.89
C ALA A 120 23.72 11.12 -12.72
#